data_AF-F8CDN8-F1
#
_entry.id   AF-F8CDN8-F1
#
_cell.length_a   1.000
_cell.length_b   1.000
_cell.length_c   1.000
_cell.angle_alpha   90.00
_cell.angle_beta   90.00
_cell.angle_gamma   90.00
#
_symmetry.space_group_name_H-M   'P 1'
#
loop_
_entity.id
_entity.type
_entity.pdbx_description
1 polymer ?
#
loop_
_entity_poly.entity_id
_entity_poly.type
_entity_poly.pdbx_seq_one_letter_code
_entity_poly.pdbx_strand_id
1 'polypeptide(L)'
;MMPLHLFYDFDAPARGDALVTERYANGGELHDRFETLGEMLAWGALLKFRVNTMPQRCEGMLSCDEPDLLSHLDQVMVSQGFTKPMTTGPRCGLYERNDVVLICERTPRDELLGNQAFTLGGRDAGALRRLLGKLSTESSLEVEVDEWTPALG
;
A
#
# COMPACT_ATOMS: atom_id res chain seq x y z
N MET A 1 -0.55 26.02 3.95
CA MET A 1 -0.43 25.00 2.89
C MET A 1 -1.70 25.06 2.07
N MET A 2 -1.61 25.23 0.74
CA MET A 2 -2.79 25.16 -0.12
C MET A 2 -3.28 23.72 -0.21
N PRO A 3 -4.60 23.46 -0.19
CA PRO A 3 -5.11 22.11 -0.30
C PRO A 3 -4.79 21.55 -1.69
N LEU A 4 -4.30 20.32 -1.72
CA LEU A 4 -4.29 19.51 -2.92
C LEU A 4 -5.72 19.01 -3.17
N HIS A 5 -6.12 19.00 -4.44
CA HIS A 5 -7.43 18.55 -4.88
C HIS A 5 -7.26 17.26 -5.69
N LEU A 6 -8.18 16.32 -5.47
CA LEU A 6 -8.25 15.09 -6.25
C LEU A 6 -9.05 15.32 -7.53
N PHE A 7 -8.54 14.82 -8.64
CA PHE A 7 -9.18 14.89 -9.95
C PHE A 7 -9.28 13.49 -10.55
N TYR A 8 -10.38 13.29 -11.26
CA TYR A 8 -10.61 12.11 -12.08
C TYR A 8 -10.18 12.41 -13.51
N ASP A 9 -9.19 11.66 -13.98
CA ASP A 9 -8.73 11.75 -15.36
C ASP A 9 -9.45 10.69 -16.21
N PHE A 10 -10.50 11.13 -16.91
CA PHE A 10 -11.26 10.27 -17.83
C PHE A 10 -10.55 10.05 -19.17
N ASP A 11 -9.52 10.85 -19.48
CA ASP A 11 -8.75 10.74 -20.72
C ASP A 11 -7.62 9.70 -20.59
N ALA A 12 -7.29 9.29 -19.37
CA ALA A 12 -6.32 8.23 -19.05
C ALA A 12 -6.97 7.05 -18.30
N PRO A 13 -7.91 6.30 -18.91
CA PRO A 13 -8.57 5.18 -18.24
C PRO A 13 -7.60 4.04 -17.94
N ALA A 14 -7.71 3.45 -16.76
CA ALA A 14 -6.98 2.25 -16.37
C ALA A 14 -7.95 1.18 -15.88
N ARG A 15 -7.85 -0.03 -16.44
CA ARG A 15 -8.68 -1.20 -16.06
C ARG A 15 -10.20 -0.93 -16.04
N GLY A 16 -10.68 -0.04 -16.92
CA GLY A 16 -12.10 0.29 -17.02
C GLY A 16 -12.62 1.31 -15.99
N ASP A 17 -11.71 1.98 -15.28
CA ASP A 17 -11.99 3.08 -14.34
C ASP A 17 -11.11 4.31 -14.69
N ALA A 18 -11.31 5.42 -13.99
CA ALA A 18 -10.54 6.65 -14.18
C ALA A 18 -9.30 6.68 -13.26
N LEU A 19 -8.18 7.14 -13.81
CA LEU A 19 -6.97 7.45 -13.05
C LEU A 19 -7.26 8.58 -12.04
N VAL A 20 -6.76 8.41 -10.82
CA VAL A 20 -6.87 9.42 -9.77
C VAL A 20 -5.57 10.22 -9.69
N THR A 21 -5.70 11.53 -9.83
CA THR A 21 -4.59 12.48 -9.82
C THR A 21 -4.80 13.53 -8.74
N GLU A 22 -3.71 14.11 -8.26
CA GLU A 22 -3.70 15.14 -7.24
C GLU A 22 -2.95 16.36 -7.75
N ARG A 23 -3.54 17.55 -7.63
CA ARG A 23 -2.92 18.84 -8.00
C ARG A 23 -3.49 19.99 -7.20
N TYR A 24 -2.77 21.11 -7.15
CA TYR A 24 -3.30 22.34 -6.58
C TYR A 24 -4.44 22.92 -7.43
N ALA A 25 -5.41 23.57 -6.78
CA ALA A 25 -6.59 24.17 -7.44
C ALA A 25 -6.25 25.19 -8.54
N ASN A 26 -5.10 25.84 -8.41
CA ASN A 26 -4.68 26.96 -9.26
C ASN A 26 -3.83 26.50 -10.46
N GLY A 27 -3.73 25.18 -10.67
CA GLY A 27 -2.71 24.58 -11.54
C GLY A 27 -1.43 24.25 -10.77
N GLY A 28 -0.60 23.38 -11.37
CA GLY A 28 0.62 22.86 -10.75
C GLY A 28 1.01 21.52 -11.38
N GLU A 29 2.07 20.91 -10.83
CA GLU A 29 2.45 19.54 -11.17
C GLU A 29 1.33 18.57 -10.80
N LEU A 30 1.12 17.58 -11.67
CA LEU A 30 0.09 16.58 -11.52
C LEU A 30 0.74 15.33 -10.94
N HIS A 31 0.29 14.95 -9.75
CA HIS A 31 0.77 13.77 -9.06
C HIS A 31 -0.25 12.65 -9.21
N ASP A 32 0.10 11.60 -9.93
CA ASP A 32 -0.74 10.41 -9.98
C ASP A 32 -0.77 9.76 -8.59
N ARG A 33 -1.96 9.41 -8.10
CA ARG A 33 -2.13 8.80 -6.78
C ARG A 33 -2.55 7.35 -6.86
N PHE A 34 -3.60 7.06 -7.64
CA PHE A 34 -4.12 5.70 -7.80
C PHE A 34 -4.47 5.44 -9.26
N GLU A 35 -4.26 4.21 -9.70
CA GLU A 35 -4.62 3.80 -11.05
C GLU A 35 -6.15 3.78 -11.24
N THR A 36 -6.93 3.54 -10.19
CA THR A 36 -8.41 3.54 -10.25
C THR A 36 -9.05 4.24 -9.05
N LEU A 37 -10.29 4.73 -9.20
CA LEU A 37 -11.10 5.24 -8.10
C LEU A 37 -11.43 4.12 -7.10
N GLY A 38 -11.76 2.93 -7.61
CA GLY A 38 -12.02 1.76 -6.77
C GLY A 38 -10.87 1.49 -5.78
N GLU A 39 -9.63 1.51 -6.27
CA GLU A 39 -8.44 1.34 -5.44
C GLU A 39 -8.29 2.44 -4.39
N MET A 40 -8.45 3.71 -4.77
CA MET A 40 -8.37 4.82 -3.81
C MET A 40 -9.38 4.64 -2.67
N LEU A 41 -10.62 4.27 -2.98
CA LEU A 41 -11.66 4.09 -1.98
C LEU A 41 -11.38 2.90 -1.07
N ALA A 42 -10.96 1.77 -1.63
CA ALA A 42 -10.64 0.58 -0.84
C ALA A 42 -9.41 0.83 0.04
N TRP A 43 -8.35 1.41 -0.51
CA TRP A 43 -7.15 1.80 0.22
C TRP A 43 -7.50 2.75 1.37
N GLY A 44 -8.28 3.81 1.08
CA GLY A 44 -8.70 4.78 2.08
C GLY A 44 -9.58 4.18 3.18
N ALA A 45 -10.48 3.24 2.82
CA ALA A 45 -11.31 2.54 3.78
C ALA A 45 -10.48 1.62 4.71
N LEU A 46 -9.54 0.85 4.15
CA LEU A 46 -8.63 0.00 4.91
C LEU A 46 -7.74 0.84 5.83
N LEU A 47 -7.13 1.92 5.33
CA LEU A 47 -6.30 2.80 6.13
C LEU A 47 -7.11 3.39 7.30
N LYS A 48 -8.27 3.99 7.00
CA LYS A 48 -9.05 4.74 7.98
C LYS A 48 -9.75 3.86 9.01
N PHE A 49 -10.39 2.77 8.59
CA PHE A 49 -11.27 1.97 9.44
C PHE A 49 -10.64 0.68 9.96
N ARG A 50 -9.49 0.26 9.41
CA ARG A 50 -8.76 -0.90 9.90
C ARG A 50 -7.42 -0.49 10.45
N VAL A 51 -6.47 -0.10 9.60
CA VAL A 51 -5.08 0.16 9.98
C VAL A 51 -5.00 1.19 11.12
N ASN A 52 -5.58 2.37 10.95
CA ASN A 52 -5.53 3.46 11.94
C ASN A 52 -6.26 3.16 13.26
N THR A 53 -7.07 2.10 13.30
CA THR A 53 -7.76 1.65 14.51
C THR A 53 -7.00 0.55 15.25
N MET A 54 -5.95 -0.01 14.64
CA MET A 54 -5.18 -1.11 15.23
C MET A 54 -4.27 -0.60 16.36
N PRO A 55 -4.10 -1.39 17.45
CA PRO A 55 -3.26 -1.01 18.59
C PRO A 55 -1.79 -0.79 18.25
N GLN A 56 -1.27 -1.52 17.27
CA GLN A 56 0.10 -1.39 16.79
C GLN A 56 0.12 -1.19 15.27
N ARG A 57 0.97 -0.29 14.81
CA ARG A 57 1.26 -0.05 13.41
C ARG A 57 2.76 0.09 13.16
N CYS A 58 3.17 -0.11 11.92
CA CYS A 58 4.45 0.34 11.40
C CYS A 58 4.33 0.73 9.93
N GLU A 59 5.23 1.61 9.51
CA GLU A 59 5.33 2.13 8.15
C GLU A 59 6.77 1.93 7.67
N GLY A 60 6.92 1.78 6.36
CA GLY A 60 8.23 1.54 5.78
C GLY A 60 8.19 1.25 4.29
N MET A 61 9.24 0.61 3.81
CA MET A 61 9.45 0.31 2.40
C MET A 61 9.63 -1.19 2.15
N LEU A 62 8.99 -1.68 1.10
CA LEU A 62 9.28 -2.97 0.49
C LEU A 62 10.13 -2.73 -0.75
N SER A 63 11.18 -3.51 -0.94
CA SER A 63 12.01 -3.47 -2.14
C SER A 63 12.29 -4.84 -2.72
N CYS A 64 12.50 -4.90 -4.03
CA CYS A 64 12.88 -6.11 -4.74
C CYS A 64 13.68 -5.75 -6.00
N ASP A 65 14.65 -6.60 -6.34
CA ASP A 65 15.41 -6.48 -7.60
C ASP A 65 14.58 -6.91 -8.83
N GLU A 66 13.41 -7.52 -8.61
CA GLU A 66 12.50 -7.97 -9.66
C GLU A 66 11.41 -6.93 -9.97
N PRO A 67 10.95 -6.85 -11.23
CA PRO A 67 9.99 -5.83 -11.66
C PRO A 67 8.57 -6.00 -11.10
N ASP A 68 8.25 -7.15 -10.50
CA ASP A 68 6.91 -7.47 -10.00
C ASP A 68 6.91 -7.83 -8.51
N LEU A 69 7.16 -6.80 -7.69
CA LEU A 69 7.15 -6.89 -6.22
C LEU A 69 5.83 -7.45 -5.68
N LEU A 70 4.69 -7.00 -6.23
CA LEU A 70 3.37 -7.42 -5.72
C LEU A 70 3.08 -8.90 -5.98
N SER A 71 3.56 -9.49 -7.08
CA SER A 71 3.42 -10.94 -7.28
C SER A 71 4.16 -11.76 -6.21
N HIS A 72 5.33 -11.31 -5.76
CA HIS A 72 6.06 -11.96 -4.66
C HIS A 72 5.32 -11.77 -3.33
N LEU A 73 4.83 -10.57 -3.08
CA LEU A 73 4.05 -10.27 -1.88
C LEU A 73 2.76 -11.11 -1.84
N ASP A 74 2.04 -11.23 -2.96
CA ASP A 74 0.80 -12.00 -3.07
C ASP A 74 0.95 -13.43 -2.61
N GLN A 75 2.03 -14.10 -3.04
CA GLN A 75 2.31 -15.48 -2.68
C GLN A 75 2.47 -15.65 -1.17
N VAL A 76 3.24 -14.78 -0.52
CA VAL A 76 3.44 -14.83 0.94
C VAL A 76 2.14 -14.47 1.65
N MET A 77 1.43 -13.43 1.24
CA MET A 77 0.21 -12.99 1.92
C MET A 77 -0.88 -14.06 1.87
N VAL A 78 -1.06 -14.74 0.74
CA VAL A 78 -1.97 -15.87 0.61
C VAL A 78 -1.55 -17.04 1.50
N SER A 79 -0.25 -17.38 1.56
CA SER A 79 0.25 -18.45 2.43
C SER A 79 0.03 -18.16 3.92
N GLN A 80 0.02 -16.87 4.30
CA GLN A 80 -0.27 -16.39 5.65
C GLN A 80 -1.77 -16.21 5.96
N GLY A 81 -2.66 -16.60 5.03
CA GLY A 81 -4.11 -16.57 5.20
C GLY A 81 -4.73 -15.18 5.08
N PHE A 82 -4.07 -14.25 4.38
CA PHE A 82 -4.67 -12.97 4.03
C PHE A 82 -5.58 -13.11 2.82
N THR A 83 -6.53 -12.18 2.72
CA THR A 83 -7.42 -12.02 1.57
C THR A 83 -7.25 -10.63 0.97
N LYS A 84 -7.56 -10.50 -0.33
CA LYS A 84 -7.67 -9.18 -0.98
C LYS A 84 -9.13 -8.74 -1.00
N PRO A 85 -9.48 -7.58 -0.43
CA PRO A 85 -10.86 -7.09 -0.43
C PRO A 85 -11.35 -6.70 -1.84
N MET A 86 -10.43 -6.39 -2.75
CA MET A 86 -10.68 -6.24 -4.19
C MET A 86 -9.44 -6.57 -4.99
N THR A 87 -9.62 -6.81 -6.30
CA THR A 87 -8.48 -6.88 -7.23
C THR A 87 -7.93 -5.48 -7.46
N THR A 88 -6.60 -5.36 -7.40
CA THR A 88 -5.87 -4.11 -7.60
C THR A 88 -4.82 -4.29 -8.70
N GLY A 89 -4.30 -3.18 -9.21
CA GLY A 89 -3.17 -3.16 -10.14
C GLY A 89 -1.81 -3.32 -9.47
N PRO A 90 -0.72 -3.27 -10.26
CA PRO A 90 0.64 -3.58 -9.82
C PRO A 90 1.21 -2.56 -8.82
N ARG A 91 0.50 -1.47 -8.53
CA ARG A 91 0.98 -0.37 -7.69
C ARG A 91 0.20 -0.21 -6.39
N CYS A 92 -0.87 -0.96 -6.19
CA CYS A 92 -1.66 -0.95 -4.97
C CYS A 92 -1.80 -2.37 -4.43
N GLY A 93 -1.31 -2.64 -3.23
CA GLY A 93 -1.48 -3.92 -2.54
C GLY A 93 -2.44 -3.76 -1.37
N LEU A 94 -3.52 -4.53 -1.32
CA LEU A 94 -4.51 -4.48 -0.23
C LEU A 94 -4.68 -5.88 0.34
N TYR A 95 -4.26 -6.09 1.59
CA TYR A 95 -4.31 -7.39 2.24
C TYR A 95 -4.94 -7.30 3.62
N GLU A 96 -5.90 -8.17 3.87
CA GLU A 96 -6.64 -8.20 5.12
C GLU A 96 -6.68 -9.61 5.71
N ARG A 97 -6.35 -9.67 7.00
CA ARG A 97 -6.62 -10.78 7.91
C ARG A 97 -7.29 -10.21 9.16
N ASN A 98 -7.98 -11.05 9.92
CA ASN A 98 -8.77 -10.58 11.08
C ASN A 98 -7.95 -9.76 12.10
N ASP A 99 -6.66 -10.08 12.28
CA ASP A 99 -5.78 -9.51 13.29
C ASP A 99 -4.69 -8.58 12.73
N VAL A 100 -4.54 -8.52 11.40
CA VAL A 100 -3.48 -7.78 10.71
C VAL A 100 -3.97 -7.28 9.34
N VAL A 101 -3.63 -6.04 9.00
CA VAL A 101 -3.94 -5.42 7.71
C VAL A 101 -2.69 -4.77 7.14
N LEU A 102 -2.39 -5.07 5.88
CA LEU A 102 -1.28 -4.48 5.13
C LEU A 102 -1.86 -3.74 3.93
N ILE A 103 -1.45 -2.48 3.77
CA ILE A 103 -1.67 -1.73 2.53
C ILE A 103 -0.30 -1.32 1.97
N CYS A 104 -0.16 -1.37 0.66
CA CYS A 104 1.04 -0.96 -0.06
C CYS A 104 0.66 -0.05 -1.22
N GLU A 105 1.42 1.01 -1.45
CA GLU A 105 1.20 1.92 -2.57
C GLU A 105 2.51 2.36 -3.24
N ARG A 106 2.42 2.60 -4.55
CA ARG A 106 3.45 3.24 -5.37
C ARG A 106 2.77 4.23 -6.32
N THR A 107 3.41 5.38 -6.55
CA THR A 107 2.96 6.39 -7.52
C THR A 107 2.80 5.77 -8.92
N PRO A 108 1.66 5.95 -9.63
CA PRO A 108 1.39 5.37 -10.95
C PRO A 108 2.35 5.60 -12.13
N ARG A 109 3.24 6.60 -12.08
CA ARG A 109 4.16 6.92 -13.20
C ARG A 109 5.65 6.82 -12.89
N ASP A 110 6.00 6.46 -11.66
CA ASP A 110 7.41 6.18 -11.33
C ASP A 110 7.85 4.88 -12.02
N GLU A 111 9.15 4.80 -12.36
CA GLU A 111 9.77 3.58 -12.90
C GLU A 111 9.45 2.37 -11.99
N LEU A 112 9.26 1.19 -12.60
CA LEU A 112 8.87 -0.01 -11.87
C LEU A 112 9.98 -0.58 -10.96
N LEU A 113 11.16 0.04 -10.90
CA LEU A 113 12.28 -0.41 -10.09
C LEU A 113 12.23 0.11 -8.65
N GLY A 114 12.64 -0.74 -7.71
CA GLY A 114 13.04 -0.34 -6.36
C GLY A 114 11.98 -0.59 -5.32
N ASN A 115 11.12 0.39 -5.06
CA ASN A 115 10.50 0.53 -3.74
C ASN A 115 8.96 0.69 -3.77
N GLN A 116 8.25 0.11 -2.81
CA GLN A 116 6.82 0.31 -2.56
C GLN A 116 6.58 0.62 -1.08
N ALA A 117 5.94 1.75 -0.80
CA ALA A 117 5.64 2.15 0.57
C ALA A 117 4.56 1.23 1.14
N PHE A 118 4.67 0.92 2.43
CA PHE A 118 3.66 0.12 3.12
C PHE A 118 3.25 0.73 4.46
N THR A 119 2.00 0.44 4.83
CA THR A 119 1.51 0.62 6.19
C THR A 119 0.92 -0.70 6.67
N LEU A 120 1.41 -1.16 7.81
CA LEU A 120 1.02 -2.43 8.42
C LEU A 120 0.41 -2.16 9.79
N GLY A 121 -0.84 -2.58 10.00
CA GLY A 121 -1.53 -2.48 11.29
C GLY A 121 -1.89 -3.85 11.85
N GLY A 122 -1.83 -4.02 13.17
CA GLY A 122 -2.23 -5.26 13.82
C GLY A 122 -2.35 -5.15 15.33
N ARG A 123 -2.74 -6.26 15.96
CA ARG A 123 -3.06 -6.29 17.40
C ARG A 123 -1.87 -6.02 18.33
N ASP A 124 -0.65 -6.40 17.93
CA ASP A 124 0.56 -6.30 18.74
C ASP A 124 1.83 -6.30 17.87
N ALA A 125 2.92 -5.72 18.38
CA ALA A 125 4.20 -5.62 17.66
C ALA A 125 4.84 -6.98 17.35
N GLY A 126 4.59 -8.02 18.15
CA GLY A 126 5.09 -9.36 17.89
C GLY A 126 4.45 -9.97 16.64
N ALA A 127 3.15 -9.75 16.43
CA ALA A 127 2.45 -10.18 15.23
C ALA A 127 2.99 -9.49 13.98
N LEU A 128 3.24 -8.17 14.05
CA LEU A 128 3.80 -7.42 12.93
C LEU A 128 5.23 -7.87 12.61
N ARG A 129 6.12 -7.95 13.60
CA ARG A 129 7.49 -8.44 13.42
C ARG A 129 7.55 -9.85 12.83
N ARG A 130 6.65 -10.75 13.25
CA ARG A 130 6.56 -12.10 12.66
C ARG A 130 6.19 -12.05 11.19
N LEU A 131 5.23 -11.21 10.79
CA LEU A 131 4.86 -11.08 9.39
C LEU A 131 6.00 -10.48 8.57
N LEU A 132 6.60 -9.38 9.02
CA LEU A 132 7.73 -8.73 8.34
C LEU A 132 8.91 -9.69 8.20
N GLY A 133 9.23 -10.45 9.26
CA GLY A 133 10.26 -11.48 9.21
C GLY A 133 9.98 -12.55 8.16
N LYS A 134 8.72 -12.99 8.02
CA LYS A 134 8.34 -13.93 6.97
C LYS A 134 8.45 -13.34 5.57
N LEU A 135 8.08 -12.08 5.38
CA LEU A 135 8.30 -11.40 4.09
C LEU A 135 9.79 -11.46 3.73
N SER A 136 10.69 -11.10 4.65
CA SER A 136 12.13 -11.12 4.39
C SER A 136 12.75 -12.51 4.23
N THR A 137 12.16 -13.57 4.79
CA THR A 137 12.73 -14.93 4.71
C THR A 137 12.07 -15.84 3.69
N GLU A 138 10.79 -15.63 3.38
CA GLU A 138 9.98 -16.48 2.48
C GLU A 138 9.83 -15.86 1.09
N SER A 139 10.37 -14.67 0.85
CA SER A 139 10.39 -14.02 -0.46
C SER A 139 11.72 -13.32 -0.73
N SER A 140 11.90 -12.84 -1.96
CA SER A 140 13.01 -11.97 -2.36
C SER A 140 12.79 -10.50 -1.95
N LEU A 141 11.80 -10.22 -1.09
CA LEU A 141 11.48 -8.88 -0.63
C LEU A 141 12.41 -8.45 0.50
N GLU A 142 13.03 -7.30 0.31
CA GLU A 142 13.66 -6.56 1.39
C GLU A 142 12.62 -5.69 2.09
N VAL A 143 12.76 -5.56 3.41
CA VAL A 143 11.83 -4.83 4.27
C VAL A 143 12.62 -3.83 5.10
N GLU A 144 12.34 -2.55 4.90
CA GLU A 144 12.82 -1.46 5.74
C GLU A 144 11.65 -0.90 6.54
N VAL A 145 11.83 -0.72 7.86
CA VAL A 145 10.79 -0.15 8.73
C VAL A 145 11.28 1.21 9.21
N ASP A 146 10.55 2.26 8.87
CA ASP A 146 10.89 3.64 9.20
C ASP A 146 10.35 4.02 10.58
N GLU A 147 9.09 3.66 10.86
CA GLU A 147 8.40 4.09 12.07
C GLU A 147 7.53 2.99 12.66
N TRP A 148 7.44 2.98 13.99
CA TRP A 148 6.48 2.18 14.76
C TRP A 148 5.56 3.09 15.55
N THR A 149 4.27 2.76 15.55
CA THR A 149 3.28 3.51 16.32
C THR A 149 2.39 2.55 17.14
N PRO A 150 2.43 2.60 18.49
CA PRO A 150 3.39 3.36 19.31
C PRO A 150 4.83 2.88 19.13
N ALA A 151 5.80 3.73 19.50
CA ALA A 151 7.22 3.39 19.45
C ALA A 151 7.52 2.16 20.32
N LEU A 152 8.45 1.34 19.85
CA LEU A 152 8.91 0.16 20.57
C LEU A 152 9.95 0.59 21.60
N GLY A 153 9.68 0.29 22.89
CA GLY A 153 10.63 0.48 23.98
C GLY A 153 11.69 -0.62 24.06
#